data_AF-A0A520T0Q5-F1
#
_entry.id   AF-A0A520T0Q5-F1
#
_cell.length_a   1.000
_cell.length_b   1.000
_cell.length_c   1.000
_cell.angle_alpha   90.00
_cell.angle_beta   90.00
_cell.angle_gamma   90.00
#
_symmetry.space_group_name_H-M   'P 1'
#
loop_
_entity.id
_entity.type
_entity.pdbx_description
1 polymer ?
#
loop_
_entity_poly.entity_id
_entity_poly.type
_entity_poly.pdbx_seq_one_letter_code
_entity_poly.pdbx_strand_id
1 'polypeptide(L)'
;MIGYFLAIGAAAIWSAVALSATRVVRYFGSYNYNLLRLLGIIVFFFPYVYINWKSLYFNQSIFSAIILSSIIGIIIGDTFLFVCLKRLGPRRQALLFSMQIPFTIILAEI
;
A
#
# COMPACT_ATOMS: atom_id res chain seq x y z
N MET A 1 -2.21 2.61 -25.24
CA MET A 1 -3.47 3.34 -24.94
C MET A 1 -4.18 2.83 -23.68
N ILE A 2 -4.35 1.51 -23.48
CA ILE A 2 -5.05 0.95 -22.30
C ILE A 2 -4.43 1.38 -20.95
N GLY A 3 -3.10 1.50 -20.89
CA GLY A 3 -2.37 1.89 -19.68
C GLY A 3 -2.75 3.27 -19.13
N TYR A 4 -3.06 4.23 -20.00
CA TYR A 4 -3.47 5.58 -19.56
C TYR A 4 -4.81 5.55 -18.82
N PHE A 5 -5.78 4.78 -19.33
CA PHE A 5 -7.07 4.58 -18.66
C PHE A 5 -6.90 3.88 -17.31
N LEU A 6 -6.05 2.86 -17.23
CA LEU A 6 -5.74 2.16 -15.98
C LEU A 6 -5.06 3.10 -14.96
N ALA A 7 -4.15 3.98 -15.42
CA ALA A 7 -3.48 4.94 -14.55
C ALA A 7 -4.46 5.97 -13.96
N ILE A 8 -5.36 6.52 -14.77
CA ILE A 8 -6.40 7.46 -14.30
C ILE A 8 -7.36 6.75 -13.35
N GLY A 9 -7.75 5.51 -13.66
CA GLY A 9 -8.59 4.68 -12.80
C GLY A 9 -7.94 4.42 -11.43
N ALA A 10 -6.65 4.06 -11.42
CA ALA A 10 -5.89 3.87 -10.19
C ALA A 10 -5.82 5.16 -9.36
N ALA A 11 -5.55 6.31 -10.00
CA ALA A 11 -5.52 7.61 -9.31
C ALA A 11 -6.89 8.00 -8.71
N ALA A 12 -7.98 7.70 -9.42
CA ALA A 12 -9.33 7.92 -8.93
C ALA A 12 -9.66 7.04 -7.71
N ILE A 13 -9.30 5.74 -7.78
CA ILE A 13 -9.50 4.79 -6.67
C ILE A 13 -8.70 5.24 -5.44
N TRP A 14 -7.42 5.59 -5.60
CA TRP A 14 -6.59 6.10 -4.50
C TRP A 14 -7.17 7.35 -3.84
N SER A 15 -7.68 8.28 -4.65
CA SER A 15 -8.32 9.51 -4.16
C SER A 15 -9.61 9.20 -3.38
N ALA A 16 -10.47 8.32 -3.91
CA ALA A 16 -11.71 7.92 -3.25
C ALA A 16 -11.46 7.17 -1.92
N VAL A 17 -10.47 6.28 -1.90
CA VAL A 17 -10.08 5.52 -0.70
C VAL A 17 -9.55 6.45 0.39
N ALA A 18 -8.72 7.45 0.06
CA ALA A 18 -8.22 8.40 1.05
C ALA A 18 -9.36 9.15 1.76
N LEU A 19 -10.40 9.54 1.02
CA LEU A 19 -11.59 10.21 1.56
C LEU A 19 -12.39 9.29 2.49
N SER A 20 -12.69 8.07 2.07
CA SER A 20 -13.50 7.12 2.86
C SER A 20 -12.74 6.56 4.07
N ALA A 21 -11.45 6.27 3.92
CA ALA A 21 -10.59 5.69 4.96
C ALA A 21 -10.36 6.65 6.13
N THR A 22 -10.45 7.98 5.93
CA THR A 22 -10.15 8.97 6.98
C THR A 22 -10.99 8.76 8.25
N ARG A 23 -12.29 8.40 8.11
CA ARG A 23 -13.17 8.16 9.27
C ARG A 23 -12.84 6.83 9.94
N VAL A 24 -12.61 5.78 9.14
CA VAL A 24 -12.30 4.43 9.61
C VAL A 24 -10.97 4.38 10.36
N VAL A 25 -9.93 4.99 9.82
CA VAL A 25 -8.60 5.09 10.43
C VAL A 25 -8.63 5.85 11.76
N ARG A 26 -9.49 6.88 11.87
CA ARG A 26 -9.67 7.61 13.13
C ARG A 26 -10.31 6.75 14.22
N TYR A 27 -11.24 5.87 13.85
CA TYR A 27 -11.93 4.97 14.77
C TYR A 27 -11.06 3.77 15.20
N PHE A 28 -10.55 2.98 14.26
CA PHE A 28 -9.78 1.76 14.56
C PHE A 28 -8.33 2.02 14.96
N GLY A 29 -7.78 3.19 14.59
CA GLY A 29 -6.35 3.48 14.72
C GLY A 29 -5.55 3.05 13.47
N SER A 30 -4.40 3.69 13.28
CA SER A 30 -3.59 3.57 12.06
C SER A 30 -3.02 2.16 11.85
N TYR A 31 -2.54 1.52 12.92
CA TYR A 31 -1.99 0.17 12.86
C TYR A 31 -3.07 -0.89 12.60
N ASN A 32 -4.17 -0.88 13.36
CA ASN A 32 -5.26 -1.83 13.20
C ASN A 32 -5.94 -1.72 11.83
N TYR A 33 -6.08 -0.51 11.29
CA TYR A 33 -6.57 -0.32 9.93
C TYR A 33 -5.66 -0.99 8.90
N ASN A 34 -4.33 -0.86 9.04
CA ASN A 34 -3.39 -1.51 8.13
C ASN A 34 -3.53 -3.04 8.18
N LEU A 35 -3.64 -3.61 9.38
CA LEU A 35 -3.86 -5.05 9.55
C LEU A 35 -5.19 -5.51 8.91
N LEU A 36 -6.29 -4.81 9.18
CA LEU A 36 -7.59 -5.12 8.58
C LEU A 36 -7.56 -5.02 7.05
N ARG A 37 -6.86 -4.03 6.51
CA ARG A 37 -6.64 -3.89 5.07
C ARG A 37 -5.90 -5.09 4.49
N LEU A 38 -4.83 -5.56 5.15
CA LEU A 38 -4.06 -6.73 4.70
C LEU A 38 -4.88 -8.03 4.80
N LEU A 39 -5.64 -8.21 5.87
CA LEU A 39 -6.57 -9.34 6.00
C LEU A 39 -7.62 -9.33 4.88
N GLY A 40 -8.17 -8.15 4.55
CA GLY A 40 -9.10 -7.99 3.43
C GLY A 40 -8.48 -8.40 2.09
N ILE A 41 -7.22 -8.01 1.84
CA ILE A 41 -6.48 -8.41 0.63
C ILE A 41 -6.30 -9.93 0.59
N ILE A 42 -5.92 -10.56 1.71
CA ILE A 42 -5.77 -12.02 1.79
C ILE A 42 -7.09 -12.69 1.44
N VAL A 43 -8.19 -12.32 2.10
CA VAL A 43 -9.52 -12.91 1.84
C VAL A 43 -9.95 -12.72 0.38
N PHE A 44 -9.70 -11.53 -0.19
CA PHE A 44 -10.09 -11.22 -1.56
C PHE A 44 -9.29 -12.00 -2.61
N PHE A 45 -7.99 -12.16 -2.41
CA PHE A 45 -7.11 -12.85 -3.37
C PHE A 45 -6.98 -14.36 -3.13
N PHE A 46 -7.35 -14.86 -1.95
CA PHE A 46 -7.21 -16.28 -1.60
C PHE A 46 -7.84 -17.23 -2.62
N PRO A 47 -9.09 -17.01 -3.12
CA PRO A 47 -9.68 -17.92 -4.10
C PRO A 47 -8.87 -18.00 -5.40
N TYR A 48 -8.34 -16.87 -5.86
CA TYR A 48 -7.55 -16.81 -7.08
C TYR A 48 -6.23 -17.58 -6.94
N VAL A 49 -5.54 -17.39 -5.80
CA VAL A 49 -4.28 -18.08 -5.49
C VAL A 49 -4.51 -19.59 -5.33
N TYR A 50 -5.62 -19.98 -4.70
CA TYR A 50 -5.97 -21.38 -4.50
C TYR A 50 -6.22 -22.11 -5.82
N ILE A 51 -6.97 -21.50 -6.75
CA ILE A 51 -7.28 -22.11 -8.05
C ILE A 51 -6.03 -22.21 -8.95
N ASN A 52 -5.18 -21.18 -8.94
CA ASN A 52 -3.99 -21.09 -9.80
C ASN A 52 -2.70 -21.49 -9.09
N TRP A 53 -2.79 -22.40 -8.12
CA TRP A 53 -1.64 -22.80 -7.32
C TRP A 53 -0.50 -23.34 -8.18
N LYS A 54 0.70 -22.79 -8.00
CA LYS A 54 1.94 -23.26 -8.63
C LYS A 54 3.01 -23.45 -7.56
N SER A 55 3.92 -24.40 -7.78
CA SER A 55 5.06 -24.60 -6.88
C SER A 55 5.89 -23.31 -6.82
N LEU A 56 6.10 -22.80 -5.61
CA LEU A 56 6.91 -21.62 -5.37
C LEU A 56 8.38 -21.97 -5.58
N TYR A 57 9.09 -21.17 -6.38
CA TYR A 57 10.55 -21.28 -6.48
C TYR A 57 11.17 -20.56 -5.27
N PHE A 58 11.64 -21.34 -4.30
CA PHE A 58 12.28 -20.79 -3.10
C PHE A 58 13.73 -20.42 -3.38
N ASN A 59 13.96 -19.16 -3.73
CA ASN A 59 15.29 -18.56 -3.70
C ASN A 59 15.43 -17.79 -2.38
N GLN A 60 16.40 -18.20 -1.54
CA GLN A 60 16.64 -17.60 -0.23
C GLN A 60 16.87 -16.09 -0.29
N SER A 61 17.55 -15.60 -1.33
CA SER A 61 17.85 -14.17 -1.51
C SER A 61 16.60 -13.36 -1.87
N ILE A 62 15.72 -13.91 -2.72
CA ILE A 62 14.45 -13.25 -3.08
C ILE A 62 13.52 -13.22 -1.87
N PHE A 63 13.47 -14.32 -1.12
CA PHE A 63 12.62 -14.43 0.06
C PHE A 63 13.02 -13.43 1.15
N SER A 64 14.33 -13.30 1.44
CA SER A 64 14.81 -12.31 2.40
C SER A 64 14.54 -10.87 1.94
N ALA A 65 14.70 -10.57 0.65
CA ALA A 65 14.37 -9.27 0.08
C ALA A 65 12.88 -8.92 0.22
N ILE A 66 11.98 -9.88 -0.04
CA ILE A 66 10.53 -9.68 0.12
C ILE A 66 10.17 -9.41 1.59
N ILE A 67 10.75 -10.14 2.53
CA ILE A 67 10.52 -9.94 3.97
C ILE A 67 10.96 -8.54 4.38
N LEU A 68 12.19 -8.15 4.04
CA LEU A 68 12.73 -6.82 4.37
C LEU A 68 11.88 -5.71 3.75
N SER A 69 11.51 -5.85 2.47
CA SER A 69 10.64 -4.91 1.78
C SER A 69 9.26 -4.80 2.45
N SER A 70 8.67 -5.92 2.88
CA SER A 70 7.38 -5.93 3.56
C SER A 70 7.43 -5.24 4.92
N ILE A 71 8.51 -5.43 5.69
CA ILE A 71 8.68 -4.75 6.98
C ILE A 71 8.79 -3.24 6.78
N ILE A 72 9.64 -2.80 5.85
CA ILE A 72 9.90 -1.37 5.64
C ILE A 72 8.70 -0.69 4.96
N GLY A 73 8.17 -1.26 3.89
CA GLY A 73 7.08 -0.66 3.12
C GLY A 73 5.72 -0.84 3.79
N ILE A 74 5.34 -2.08 4.07
CA ILE A 74 3.97 -2.41 4.49
C ILE A 74 3.77 -2.18 5.98
N ILE A 75 4.72 -2.58 6.83
CA ILE A 75 4.54 -2.39 8.28
C ILE A 75 4.86 -0.95 8.65
N ILE A 76 6.08 -0.48 8.38
CA ILE A 76 6.52 0.84 8.81
C ILE A 76 5.90 1.94 7.93
N GLY A 77 6.06 1.83 6.62
CA GLY A 77 5.59 2.82 5.66
C GLY A 77 4.09 3.08 5.73
N ASP A 78 3.25 2.04 5.59
CA ASP A 78 1.80 2.22 5.66
C ASP A 78 1.32 2.69 7.04
N THR A 79 1.97 2.27 8.13
CA THR A 79 1.61 2.77 9.47
C THR A 79 1.82 4.28 9.54
N PHE A 80 2.96 4.80 9.07
CA PHE A 80 3.18 6.24 9.02
C PHE A 80 2.21 6.95 8.06
N LEU A 81 1.92 6.35 6.90
CA LEU A 81 0.94 6.88 5.95
C LEU A 81 -0.43 7.05 6.61
N PHE A 82 -0.91 6.04 7.34
CA PHE A 82 -2.19 6.13 8.05
C PHE A 82 -2.15 6.98 9.31
N VAL A 83 -0.98 7.14 9.96
CA VAL A 83 -0.80 8.12 11.04
C VAL A 83 -0.94 9.55 10.49
N CYS A 84 -0.30 9.84 9.35
CA CYS A 84 -0.46 11.12 8.66
C CYS A 84 -1.91 11.35 8.23
N LEU A 85 -2.58 10.35 7.67
CA LEU A 85 -4.00 10.45 7.32
C LEU A 85 -4.88 10.75 8.55
N LYS A 86 -4.61 10.08 9.67
CA LYS A 86 -5.34 10.28 10.93
C LYS A 86 -5.18 11.70 11.49
N ARG A 87 -3.95 12.25 11.43
CA ARG A 87 -3.59 13.53 12.06
C ARG A 87 -3.82 14.75 11.15
N LEU A 88 -3.46 14.65 9.88
CA LEU A 88 -3.40 15.78 8.94
C LEU A 88 -4.61 15.82 7.99
N GLY A 89 -5.34 14.70 7.86
CA GLY A 89 -6.43 14.54 6.92
C GLY A 89 -5.96 14.26 5.48
N PRO A 90 -6.89 13.90 4.57
CA PRO A 90 -6.57 13.33 3.26
C PRO A 90 -5.85 14.30 2.33
N ARG A 91 -6.20 15.60 2.36
CA ARG A 91 -5.58 16.61 1.49
C ARG A 91 -4.09 16.81 1.78
N ARG A 92 -3.73 16.97 3.06
CA ARG A 92 -2.33 17.20 3.48
C ARG A 92 -1.49 15.94 3.37
N GLN A 93 -2.07 14.79 3.70
CA GLN A 93 -1.39 13.50 3.55
C GLN A 93 -1.06 13.21 2.07
N ALA A 94 -1.96 13.50 1.13
CA ALA A 94 -1.68 13.34 -0.30
C ALA A 94 -0.53 14.24 -0.80
N LEU A 95 -0.48 15.49 -0.34
CA LEU A 95 0.62 16.40 -0.66
C LEU A 95 1.96 15.86 -0.14
N LEU A 96 2.03 15.40 1.11
CA LEU A 96 3.25 14.79 1.65
C LEU A 96 3.62 13.50 0.91
N PHE A 97 2.64 12.69 0.53
CA PHE A 97 2.87 11.44 -0.20
C PHE A 97 3.46 11.65 -1.60
N SER A 98 3.19 12.80 -2.24
CA SER A 98 3.83 13.14 -3.53
C SER A 98 5.36 13.28 -3.45
N MET A 99 5.93 13.47 -2.25
CA MET A 99 7.38 13.45 -2.05
C MET A 99 7.99 12.07 -2.31
N GLN A 100 7.20 10.99 -2.44
CA GLN A 100 7.76 9.70 -2.86
C GLN A 100 8.46 9.80 -4.23
N ILE A 101 7.97 10.65 -5.14
CA ILE A 101 8.48 10.76 -6.51
C ILE A 101 9.94 11.21 -6.53
N PRO A 102 10.33 12.37 -5.94
CA PRO A 102 11.73 12.78 -5.90
C PRO A 102 12.62 11.77 -5.16
N PHE A 103 12.15 11.16 -4.06
CA PHE A 103 12.92 10.13 -3.37
C PHE A 103 13.15 8.89 -4.22
N THR A 104 12.15 8.47 -5.01
CA THR A 104 12.27 7.30 -5.89
C THR A 104 13.27 7.57 -7.02
N ILE A 105 13.27 8.79 -7.58
CA ILE A 105 14.24 9.20 -8.60
C ILE A 105 15.67 9.17 -8.03
N ILE A 106 15.88 9.77 -6.86
CA ILE A 106 17.21 9.78 -6.21
C ILE A 106 17.69 8.36 -5.90
N LEU A 107 16.81 7.49 -5.38
CA LEU A 107 17.18 6.10 -5.10
C LEU A 107 17.41 5.27 -6.36
N ALA A 108 16.78 5.59 -7.48
CA ALA A 108 16.97 4.87 -8.73
C ALA A 108 18.32 5.17 -9.41
N GLU A 109 18.94 6.31 -9.08
CA GLU A 109 20.27 6.70 -9.57
C GLU A 109 21.42 6.14 -8.72
N ILE A 110 21.13 5.58 -7.54
CA ILE A 110 22.10 4.95 -6.62
C ILE A 110 22.15 3.45 -6.86
#